data_AF-A0A2H6GTU4-F1
#
_entry.id   AF-A0A2H6GTU4-F1
#
_cell.length_a   1.000
_cell.length_b   1.000
_cell.length_c   1.000
_cell.angle_alpha   90.00
_cell.angle_beta   90.00
_cell.angle_gamma   90.00
#
_symmetry.space_group_name_H-M   'P 1'
#
loop_
_entity.id
_entity.type
_entity.pdbx_description
1 polymer ?
#
loop_
_entity_poly.entity_id
_entity_poly.type
_entity_poly.pdbx_seq_one_letter_code
_entity_poly.pdbx_strand_id
1 'polypeptide(L)' 'MKKFDNMANKINAIKSVFRDGEKLKGKEIVNRLQDSGYRVNERNVLMFIYHRMMHKYVQRDVINGINVYTLL' A
#
# COMPACT_ATOMS: atom_id res chain seq x y z
N MET A 1 12.78 8.66 11.38
CA MET A 1 12.53 7.60 10.39
C MET A 1 11.58 6.58 11.00
N LYS A 2 10.38 6.41 10.43
CA LYS A 2 9.37 5.48 10.94
C LYS A 2 9.67 4.05 10.47
N LYS A 3 9.43 3.08 11.35
CA LYS A 3 9.42 1.65 11.04
C LYS A 3 8.02 1.10 11.31
N PHE A 4 7.74 -0.10 10.82
CA PHE A 4 6.52 -0.80 11.18
C PHE A 4 6.76 -1.59 12.46
N ASP A 5 6.05 -1.23 13.53
CA ASP A 5 6.24 -1.87 14.83
C ASP A 5 5.56 -3.25 14.90
N ASN A 6 4.41 -3.38 14.23
CA ASN A 6 3.66 -4.62 14.16
C ASN A 6 2.79 -4.66 12.87
N MET A 7 2.07 -5.78 12.69
CA MET A 7 1.24 -6.00 11.50
C MET A 7 0.11 -4.96 11.38
N ALA A 8 -0.58 -4.65 12.47
CA ALA A 8 -1.68 -3.68 12.47
C ALA A 8 -1.19 -2.28 12.13
N ASN A 9 -0.04 -1.88 12.68
CA ASN A 9 0.63 -0.63 12.35
C ASN A 9 0.97 -0.55 10.85
N LYS A 10 1.49 -1.62 10.27
CA LYS A 10 1.79 -1.68 8.83
C LYS A 10 0.54 -1.59 7.96
N ILE A 11 -0.54 -2.27 8.35
CA ILE A 11 -1.84 -2.18 7.65
C ILE A 11 -2.35 -0.74 7.68
N ASN A 12 -2.38 -0.10 8.85
CA ASN A 12 -2.88 1.26 9.01
C ASN A 12 -2.03 2.28 8.23
N ALA A 13 -0.71 2.12 8.23
CA ALA A 13 0.19 2.98 7.46
C ALA A 13 -0.03 2.84 5.95
N ILE A 14 -0.29 1.63 5.44
CA ILE A 14 -0.61 1.44 4.03
C ILE A 14 -2.00 2.00 3.72
N LYS A 15 -2.99 1.82 4.59
CA LYS A 15 -4.33 2.43 4.39
C LYS A 15 -4.26 3.95 4.34
N SER A 16 -3.44 4.58 5.19
CA SER A 16 -3.37 6.03 5.28
C SER A 16 -2.79 6.74 4.04
N VAL A 17 -2.20 6.01 3.09
CA VAL A 17 -1.69 6.63 1.85
C VAL A 17 -2.75 6.80 0.76
N PHE A 18 -3.91 6.17 0.91
CA PHE A 18 -5.02 6.28 -0.03
C PHE A 18 -5.97 7.41 0.40
N ARG A 19 -6.51 8.11 -0.59
CA ARG A 19 -7.71 8.95 -0.43
C ARG A 19 -8.96 8.15 -0.80
N ASP A 20 -10.14 8.62 -0.36
CA ASP A 20 -11.41 7.94 -0.64
C ASP A 20 -11.62 7.73 -2.15
N GLY A 21 -11.87 6.47 -2.53
CA GLY A 21 -12.09 6.05 -3.92
C GLY A 21 -10.85 6.11 -4.84
N GLU A 22 -9.68 6.46 -4.31
CA GLU A 22 -8.47 6.65 -5.12
C GLU A 22 -7.84 5.31 -5.56
N LYS A 23 -7.35 5.29 -6.80
CA LYS A 23 -6.57 4.17 -7.35
C LYS A 23 -5.09 4.53 -7.38
N LEU A 24 -4.25 3.73 -6.73
CA LEU A 24 -2.80 3.93 -6.70
C LEU A 24 -2.04 2.77 -7.32
N LYS A 25 -0.99 3.08 -8.07
CA LYS A 25 0.02 2.10 -8.49
C LYS A 25 0.86 1.69 -7.28
N GLY A 26 1.46 0.50 -7.36
CA GLY A 26 2.38 0.00 -6.33
C GLY A 26 3.48 0.99 -5.94
N LYS A 27 4.11 1.60 -6.94
CA LYS A 27 5.15 2.62 -6.76
C LYS A 27 4.64 3.88 -6.05
N GLU A 28 3.41 4.31 -6.33
CA GLU A 28 2.82 5.50 -5.71
C GLU A 28 2.54 5.28 -4.23
N ILE A 29 2.07 4.09 -3.86
CA ILE A 29 1.89 3.69 -2.45
C ILE A 29 3.23 3.81 -1.71
N VAL A 30 4.31 3.29 -2.31
CA VAL A 30 5.65 3.29 -1.71
C VAL A 30 6.20 4.71 -1.58
N ASN A 31 6.07 5.53 -2.62
CA ASN A 31 6.49 6.93 -2.58
C ASN A 31 5.77 7.68 -1.45
N ARG A 32 4.44 7.54 -1.35
CA ARG A 32 3.66 8.20 -0.27
C ARG A 32 4.04 7.72 1.13
N LEU A 33 4.37 6.43 1.29
CA LEU A 33 4.91 5.92 2.55
C LEU A 33 6.26 6.55 2.88
N GLN A 34 7.15 6.69 1.89
CA GLN A 34 8.45 7.33 2.06
C GLN A 34 8.32 8.82 2.39
N ASP A 35 7.43 9.53 1.70
CA ASP A 35 7.10 10.93 1.97
C ASP A 35 6.52 11.11 3.39
N SER A 36 5.80 10.11 3.89
CA SER A 36 5.29 10.05 5.27
C SER A 36 6.35 9.68 6.33
N GLY A 37 7.62 9.49 5.89
CA GLY A 37 8.78 9.26 6.72
C GLY A 37 9.13 7.78 6.98
N TYR A 38 8.50 6.84 6.27
CA TYR A 38 8.81 5.41 6.39
C TYR A 38 9.96 4.99 5.49
N ARG A 39 10.91 4.20 6.03
CA ARG A 39 11.92 3.54 5.20
C ARG A 39 11.42 2.18 4.74
N VAL A 40 10.93 2.12 3.50
CA VAL A 40 10.31 0.93 2.91
C VAL A 40 10.92 0.57 1.56
N ASN A 41 10.88 -0.72 1.25
CA ASN A 41 11.24 -1.27 -0.06
C ASN A 41 9.97 -1.67 -0.81
N GLU A 42 9.89 -1.32 -2.09
CA GLU A 42 8.70 -1.55 -2.93
C GLU A 42 8.27 -3.01 -2.97
N ARG A 43 9.20 -3.94 -3.24
CA ARG A 43 8.91 -5.38 -3.30
C ARG A 43 8.30 -5.88 -1.98
N ASN A 44 8.84 -5.44 -0.85
CA ASN A 44 8.36 -5.86 0.47
C ASN A 44 6.99 -5.26 0.83
N VAL A 45 6.68 -4.06 0.34
CA VAL A 45 5.35 -3.45 0.49
C VAL A 45 4.34 -4.19 -0.38
N LEU A 46 4.66 -4.42 -1.65
CA LEU A 46 3.77 -5.09 -2.59
C LEU A 46 3.50 -6.55 -2.20
N MET A 47 4.52 -7.30 -1.75
CA MET A 47 4.32 -8.65 -1.22
C MET A 47 3.42 -8.64 0.01
N PHE A 48 3.58 -7.65 0.90
CA PHE A 48 2.73 -7.53 2.08
C PHE A 48 1.28 -7.22 1.70
N ILE A 49 1.05 -6.32 0.73
CA ILE A 49 -0.29 -6.04 0.21
C ILE A 49 -0.91 -7.32 -0.36
N TYR A 50 -0.17 -8.03 -1.21
CA TYR A 50 -0.62 -9.27 -1.83
C TYR A 50 -1.02 -10.34 -0.80
N HIS A 51 -0.16 -10.63 0.17
CA HIS A 51 -0.38 -11.73 1.12
C HIS A 51 -1.26 -11.38 2.33
N ARG A 52 -1.36 -10.10 2.72
CA ARG A 52 -1.98 -9.69 3.99
C ARG A 52 -3.11 -8.70 3.86
N MET A 53 -3.24 -8.00 2.73
CA MET A 53 -4.23 -6.92 2.58
C MET A 53 -5.22 -7.12 1.43
N MET A 54 -4.86 -7.89 0.40
CA MET A 54 -5.79 -8.16 -0.69
C MET A 54 -7.08 -8.81 -0.20
N HIS A 55 -8.19 -8.44 -0.83
CA HIS A 55 -9.56 -8.89 -0.57
C HIS A 55 -10.14 -8.48 0.80
N LYS A 56 -9.29 -8.14 1.78
CA LYS A 56 -9.73 -7.70 3.12
C LYS A 56 -9.73 -6.19 3.31
N TYR A 57 -8.73 -5.51 2.75
CA TYR A 57 -8.56 -4.06 2.90
C TYR A 57 -8.29 -3.35 1.57
N VAL A 58 -7.80 -4.07 0.58
CA VAL A 58 -7.39 -3.53 -0.71
C VAL A 58 -7.90 -4.45 -1.81
N GLN A 59 -8.47 -3.85 -2.86
CA GLN A 59 -8.74 -4.50 -4.13
C GLN A 59 -7.65 -4.15 -5.14
N ARG A 60 -7.31 -5.11 -6.00
CA ARG A 60 -6.39 -4.91 -7.12
C ARG A 60 -7.16 -4.99 -8.44
N ASP A 61 -7.03 -3.96 -9.27
CA ASP A 61 -7.48 -3.97 -10.66
C ASP A 61 -6.27 -3.88 -11.61
N VAL A 62 -6.50 -4.18 -12.89
CA VAL A 62 -5.51 -3.99 -13.96
C VAL A 62 -6.04 -2.93 -14.92
N ILE A 63 -5.32 -1.81 -15.04
CA ILE A 63 -5.63 -0.73 -15.99
C ILE A 63 -4.46 -0.60 -16.96
N ASN A 64 -4.69 -0.79 -18.26
CA ASN A 64 -3.66 -0.73 -19.30
C ASN A 64 -2.43 -1.62 -18.99
N GLY A 65 -2.67 -2.82 -18.45
CA GLY A 65 -1.60 -3.76 -18.06
C GLY A 65 -0.89 -3.41 -16.75
N ILE A 66 -1.30 -2.35 -16.05
CA ILE A 66 -0.69 -1.90 -14.79
C ILE A 66 -1.61 -2.26 -13.63
N ASN A 67 -1.03 -2.89 -12.59
CA ASN A 67 -1.72 -3.13 -11.34
C ASN A 67 -1.97 -1.81 -10.60
N VAL A 68 -3.23 -1.55 -10.29
CA VAL A 68 -3.67 -0.46 -9.42
C VAL A 68 -4.43 -1.03 -8.23
N TYR A 69 -4.38 -0.30 -7.12
CA TYR A 69 -4.93 -0.71 -5.84
C TYR A 69 -5.91 0.35 -5.35
N THR A 70 -7.02 -0.10 -4.76
CA THR A 70 -8.06 0.76 -4.16
C THR A 70 -8.39 0.21 -2.78
N LEU A 71 -8.70 1.08 -1.81
CA LEU A 71 -9.23 0.62 -0.52
C LEU A 71 -10.65 0.03 -0.69
N LEU A 72 -10.94 -0.99 0.13
CA LEU A 72 -12.27 -1.55 0.33
C LEU A 72 -13.00 -0.84 1.48
#